data_AF-A0A371HKZ6-F1
#
_entry.id   AF-A0A371HKZ6-F1
#
_cell.length_a   1.000
_cell.length_b   1.000
_cell.length_c   1.000
_cell.angle_alpha   90.00
_cell.angle_beta   90.00
_cell.angle_gamma   90.00
#
_symmetry.space_group_name_H-M   'P 1'
#
loop_
_entity.id
_entity.type
_entity.pdbx_description
1 polymer ?
#
loop_
_entity_poly.entity_id
_entity_poly.type
_entity_poly.pdbx_seq_one_letter_code
_entity_poly.pdbx_strand_id
1 'polypeptide(L)' 'MKRMFLEKFFSTSRTATIRKEISRIKQHSRETMYEYWERFNKLCATCLTMMGRSMIDVQVEEH' A
#
# COMPACT_ATOMS: atom_id res chain seq x y z
N MET A 1 -10.64 0.78 21.69
CA MET A 1 -10.13 -0.42 20.99
C MET A 1 -10.11 -0.30 19.47
N LYS A 2 -11.14 0.26 18.82
CA LYS A 2 -11.19 0.42 17.34
C LYS A 2 -9.91 1.03 16.71
N ARG A 3 -9.33 2.08 17.31
CA ARG A 3 -8.09 2.72 16.79
C ARG A 3 -6.85 1.82 16.89
N MET A 4 -6.73 1.07 17.98
CA MET A 4 -5.61 0.16 18.23
C MET A 4 -5.71 -1.10 17.35
N PHE A 5 -6.93 -1.55 17.06
CA PHE A 5 -7.21 -2.59 16.08
C PHE A 5 -6.86 -2.13 14.65
N LEU A 6 -7.28 -0.93 14.26
CA LEU A 6 -6.88 -0.35 12.98
C LEU A 6 -5.36 -0.22 12.87
N GLU A 7 -4.64 0.24 13.90
CA GLU A 7 -3.16 0.30 13.84
C GLU A 7 -2.48 -1.07 13.80
N LYS A 8 -3.09 -2.09 14.41
CA LYS A 8 -2.58 -3.48 14.42
C LYS A 8 -2.73 -4.15 13.04
N PHE A 9 -3.82 -3.88 12.33
CA PHE A 9 -4.13 -4.49 11.02
C PHE A 9 -3.74 -3.59 9.83
N PHE A 10 -4.10 -2.32 9.89
CA PHE A 10 -3.60 -1.28 8.99
C PHE A 10 -2.32 -0.75 9.61
N SER A 11 -1.21 -1.47 9.39
CA SER A 11 0.10 -1.02 9.82
C SER A 11 0.38 0.36 9.23
N THR A 12 0.13 1.41 10.02
CA THR A 12 0.24 2.81 9.61
C THR A 12 1.66 3.08 9.11
N SER A 13 2.65 2.37 9.68
CA SER A 13 4.04 2.40 9.24
C SER A 13 4.24 1.81 7.84
N ARG A 14 3.68 0.62 7.53
CA ARG A 14 3.81 0.02 6.19
C ARG A 14 3.11 0.86 5.13
N THR A 15 1.91 1.38 5.43
CA THR A 15 1.20 2.27 4.51
C THR A 15 1.93 3.60 4.33
N ALA A 16 2.56 4.13 5.38
CA ALA A 16 3.39 5.34 5.29
C ALA A 16 4.66 5.10 4.46
N THR A 17 5.31 3.95 4.61
CA THR A 17 6.48 3.55 3.81
C THR A 17 6.13 3.43 2.34
N ILE A 18 5.05 2.72 1.99
CA ILE A 18 4.62 2.58 0.59
C ILE A 18 4.24 3.94 -0.02
N ARG A 19 3.52 4.80 0.71
CA ARG A 19 3.22 6.17 0.25
C ARG A 19 4.50 6.96 -0.01
N LYS A 20 5.48 6.86 0.89
CA LYS A 20 6.78 7.51 0.75
C LYS A 20 7.57 6.98 -0.45
N GLU A 21 7.49 5.69 -0.75
CA GLU A 21 8.09 5.10 -1.95
C GLU A 21 7.41 5.56 -3.24
N ILE A 22 6.07 5.60 -3.27
CA ILE A 22 5.30 6.13 -4.40
C ILE A 22 5.65 7.60 -4.66
N SER A 23 5.71 8.45 -3.63
CA SER A 23 6.08 9.86 -3.80
C SER A 23 7.54 10.07 -4.21
N ARG A 24 8.40 9.06 -4.02
CA ARG A 24 9.83 9.12 -4.34
C ARG A 24 10.18 8.44 -5.65
N ILE A 25 9.25 7.71 -6.26
CA ILE A 25 9.49 7.05 -7.54
C ILE A 25 9.77 8.11 -8.60
N LYS A 26 10.85 7.91 -9.35
CA LYS A 26 11.24 8.73 -10.47
C LYS A 26 11.60 7.80 -11.61
N GLN A 27 11.22 8.18 -12.82
CA GLN A 27 11.63 7.46 -14.01
C GLN A 27 13.16 7.48 -14.12
N HIS A 28 13.76 6.32 -14.34
CA HIS A 28 15.20 6.23 -14.59
C HIS A 28 15.50 6.59 -16.05
N SER A 29 16.69 7.15 -16.32
CA SER A 29 17.09 7.59 -17.67
C SER A 29 17.14 6.47 -18.72
N ARG A 30 17.21 5.21 -18.30
CA ARG A 30 17.22 4.02 -19.16
C ARG A 30 15.89 3.26 -19.17
N GLU A 31 14.91 3.73 -18.40
CA GLU A 31 13.63 3.07 -18.22
C GLU A 31 12.62 3.65 -19.20
N THR A 32 11.98 2.77 -19.96
CA THR A 32 10.91 3.18 -20.87
C THR A 32 9.70 3.66 -20.08
N MET A 33 8.83 4.44 -20.74
CA MET A 33 7.60 4.93 -20.11
C MET A 33 6.71 3.76 -19.65
N TYR A 34 6.71 2.65 -20.38
CA TYR A 34 5.96 1.45 -20.05
C TYR A 34 6.50 0.75 -18.79
N GLU A 35 7.80 0.53 -18.69
CA GLU A 35 8.43 -0.09 -17.52
C GLU A 35 8.23 0.77 -16.26
N TYR A 36 8.32 2.09 -16.40
CA TYR A 36 8.01 3.02 -15.32
C TYR A 36 6.55 2.91 -14.86
N TRP A 37 5.61 2.90 -15.81
CA TRP A 37 4.18 2.74 -15.54
C TRP A 37 3.86 1.42 -14.85
N GLU A 38 4.50 0.32 -15.25
CA GLU A 38 4.30 -1.00 -14.64
C GLU A 38 4.80 -1.03 -13.18
N ARG A 39 5.98 -0.47 -12.92
CA ARG A 39 6.51 -0.31 -11.55
C ARG A 39 5.61 0.56 -10.68
N PHE A 40 5.17 1.70 -11.22
CA PHE A 40 4.28 2.61 -10.52
C PHE A 40 2.97 1.91 -10.14
N ASN A 41 2.34 1.22 -11.09
CA ASN A 41 1.11 0.49 -10.83
C ASN A 41 1.28 -0.64 -9.82
N LYS A 42 2.40 -1.36 -9.85
CA LYS A 42 2.70 -2.41 -8.87
C LYS A 42 2.77 -1.86 -7.45
N LEU A 43 3.37 -0.68 -7.26
CA LEU A 43 3.41 -0.01 -5.96
C LEU A 43 2.02 0.48 -5.53
N CYS A 44 1.24 1.03 -6.45
CA CYS A 44 -0.16 1.42 -6.18
C CYS A 44 -1.04 0.22 -5.83
N ALA A 45 -0.91 -0.90 -6.54
CA ALA A 45 -1.64 -2.14 -6.26
C ALA A 45 -1.26 -2.70 -4.88
N THR A 46 0.00 -2.60 -4.48
CA THR A 46 0.45 -3.00 -3.14
C THR A 46 -0.18 -2.11 -2.06
N CYS A 47 -0.25 -0.80 -2.29
CA CYS A 47 -0.92 0.14 -1.39
C CYS A 47 -2.42 -0.17 -1.23
N LEU A 48 -3.13 -0.36 -2.34
CA LEU A 48 -4.56 -0.68 -2.36
C LEU A 48 -4.87 -2.05 -1.77
N THR A 49 -4.05 -3.06 -2.05
CA THR A 49 -4.22 -4.42 -1.50
C THR A 49 -4.05 -4.43 0.02
N MET A 50 -3.14 -3.62 0.56
CA MET A 50 -2.99 -3.47 2.01
C MET A 50 -4.18 -2.75 2.66
N MET A 51 -4.85 -1.83 1.95
CA MET A 51 -6.08 -1.20 2.45
C MET A 51 -7.29 -2.14 2.36
N GLY A 52 -7.39 -2.96 1.31
CA GLY A 52 -8.51 -3.87 1.07
C GLY A 52 -8.49 -5.17 1.89
N ARG A 53 -7.31 -5.79 2.10
CA ARG A 53 -7.21 -7.04 2.89
C ARG A 53 -7.52 -6.82 4.37
N SER A 54 -7.04 -5.72 4.95
CA SER A 54 -7.30 -5.41 6.35
C SER A 54 -8.78 -5.16 6.65
N MET A 55 -9.60 -4.74 5.68
CA MET A 55 -11.05 -4.61 5.87
C MET A 55 -11.78 -5.96 5.94
N ILE A 56 -11.31 -6.97 5.20
CA ILE A 56 -11.89 -8.32 5.22
C ILE A 56 -11.54 -9.02 6.55
N ASP A 57 -10.30 -8.87 7.04
CA ASP A 57 -9.88 -9.42 8.33
C ASP A 57 -10.61 -8.74 9.53
N VAL A 58 -10.91 -7.44 9.43
CA VAL A 58 -11.75 -6.71 10.41
C VAL A 58 -13.15 -7.33 10.52
N GLN A 59 -13.73 -7.80 9.41
CA GLN A 59 -15.07 -8.40 9.41
C GLN A 59 -15.10 -9.84 9.93
N VAL A 60 -13.98 -10.56 9.90
CA VAL A 60 -13.87 -11.94 10.40
C VAL A 60 -13.65 -11.99 11.92
N GLU A 61 -12.98 -11.00 12.51
CA GLU A 61 -12.76 -10.92 13.98
C GLU A 61 -13.92 -10.30 14.77
N GLU A 62 -14.89 -9.64 14.13
CA GLU A 62 -16.09 -9.10 14.80
C GLU A 62 -17.25 -10.12 14.93
N HIS A 63 -16.99 -11.42 14.66
CA HIS A 63 -17.98 -12.50 14.81
C HIS A 63 -17.47 -13.64 15.71
#